data_AF-A0A6A6L1B2-F1
#
_entry.id   AF-A0A6A6L1B2-F1
#
_cell.length_a   1.000
_cell.length_b   1.000
_cell.length_c   1.000
_cell.angle_alpha   90.00
_cell.angle_beta   90.00
_cell.angle_gamma   90.00
#
_symmetry.space_group_name_H-M   'P 1'
#
loop_
_entity.id
_entity.type
_entity.pdbx_description
1 polymer ?
#
loop_
_entity_poly.entity_id
_entity_poly.type
_entity_poly.pdbx_seq_one_letter_code
_entity_poly.pdbx_strand_id
1 'polypeptide(L)'
;MIDAGKAIEEAEEFIQGEEQAKKRCFVGLCPDLKTRYLLSKKAEKKALAIDKLRNEGDLDSISFRPRLLQIVASSVYNREALNSRVLFLKQVMDALRDPNLNMIGVYGMGGVGKTTLAKEVHRQAIEEKLFDVVVMVAVNQTPELRRIQSEIADVLGLTFDVEEIPGRANRLYERLKKEKKVLIILDDIWKQLDLKAVGIPFGDVCRGCKILLTSRSQDVLSREMRTQKEFRLDVLQDEEAWSLFEMTLADAKDSELPPIAAEVAKKCAGLPLLLLTVATDLRNRESYAWNDKLKQLSVFDNEEIYAKVHSVLESSYNDLPDGDKYGFVKIHDVVRDTALSIASREQHAFIGTSGSELMEWPNKDSARISLPYCDIEDLPEGWECPKAELLLLFTEVLSLGIPDLFFKGIRNLEVVDFTGMRFVSLPSSLAFLSNLHTLCLHRCQLDDIAIIGVLKQLRVLSFANSYIVELPGQIEH
;
A
#
# COMPACT_ATOMS: atom_id res chain seq x y z
N MET A 1 -1.63 38.13 31.15
CA MET A 1 -1.81 36.79 31.75
C MET A 1 -2.11 36.99 33.23
N ILE A 2 -3.39 36.97 33.60
CA ILE A 2 -3.75 36.75 35.01
C ILE A 2 -3.47 35.27 35.21
N ASP A 3 -2.54 34.99 36.11
CA ASP A 3 -1.88 33.69 36.27
C ASP A 3 -2.91 32.61 36.60
N ALA A 4 -3.01 31.57 35.77
CA ALA A 4 -3.91 30.44 36.01
C ALA A 4 -3.64 29.80 37.39
N GLY A 5 -2.38 29.86 37.85
CA GLY A 5 -2.01 29.45 39.21
C GLY A 5 -2.75 30.22 40.29
N LYS A 6 -2.90 31.55 40.14
CA LYS A 6 -3.65 32.38 41.09
C LYS A 6 -5.15 32.05 41.10
N ALA A 7 -5.72 31.74 39.93
CA ALA A 7 -7.13 31.37 39.84
C ALA A 7 -7.42 30.00 40.49
N ILE A 8 -6.47 29.06 40.40
CA ILE A 8 -6.54 27.74 41.06
C ILE A 8 -6.38 27.90 42.58
N GLU A 9 -5.37 28.65 43.02
CA GLU A 9 -5.12 28.91 44.45
C GLU A 9 -6.33 29.58 45.13
N GLU A 10 -6.93 30.58 44.49
CA GLU A 10 -8.15 31.24 44.99
C GLU A 10 -9.42 30.36 44.93
N ALA A 11 -9.41 29.27 44.16
CA ALA A 11 -10.50 28.29 44.14
C ALA A 11 -10.33 27.26 45.25
N GLU A 12 -9.10 26.80 45.49
CA GLU A 12 -8.76 25.88 46.58
C GLU A 12 -8.99 26.52 47.96
N GLU A 13 -8.59 27.78 48.15
CA GLU A 13 -8.90 28.53 49.38
C GLU A 13 -10.41 28.67 49.62
N PHE A 14 -11.19 28.88 48.55
CA PHE A 14 -12.65 28.99 48.64
C PHE A 14 -13.31 27.67 49.05
N ILE A 15 -12.84 26.54 48.52
CA ILE A 15 -13.32 25.19 48.87
C ILE A 15 -12.94 24.86 50.32
N GLN A 16 -11.71 25.18 50.76
CA GLN A 16 -11.31 24.98 52.16
C GLN A 16 -12.13 25.83 53.14
N GLY A 17 -12.54 27.05 52.75
CA GLY A 17 -13.41 27.92 53.54
C GLY A 17 -14.87 27.43 53.67
N GLU A 18 -15.29 26.45 52.88
CA GLU A 18 -16.68 25.95 52.84
C GLU A 18 -17.08 25.20 54.13
N GLU A 19 -16.12 24.67 54.90
CA GLU A 19 -16.40 24.05 56.21
C GLU A 19 -16.95 25.04 57.24
N GLN A 20 -16.54 26.31 57.18
CA GLN A 20 -17.08 27.35 58.07
C GLN A 20 -18.54 27.70 57.73
N ALA A 21 -19.00 27.43 56.51
CA ALA A 21 -20.36 27.69 56.02
C ALA A 21 -21.37 26.56 56.36
N LYS A 22 -20.91 25.45 56.95
CA LYS A 22 -21.78 24.40 57.50
C LYS A 22 -22.38 24.75 58.86
N LYS A 23 -22.02 25.90 59.45
CA LYS A 23 -22.59 26.38 60.71
C LYS A 23 -24.10 26.62 60.55
N ARG A 24 -24.88 25.91 61.36
CA ARG A 24 -26.34 25.99 61.39
C ARG A 24 -26.77 27.17 62.28
N CYS A 25 -27.73 27.97 61.82
CA CYS A 25 -28.34 29.02 62.64
C CYS A 25 -29.50 28.42 63.45
N PHE A 26 -29.89 29.09 64.55
CA PHE A 26 -30.95 28.65 65.48
C PHE A 26 -30.73 27.23 66.03
N VAL A 27 -29.82 27.10 66.99
CA VAL A 27 -29.64 25.88 67.82
C VAL A 27 -29.62 24.58 66.99
N GLY A 28 -28.92 24.60 65.85
CA GLY A 28 -28.57 23.39 65.12
C GLY A 28 -29.65 22.78 64.19
N LEU A 29 -30.80 23.42 63.97
CA LEU A 29 -31.90 22.79 63.21
C LEU A 29 -32.06 23.25 61.75
N CYS A 30 -31.58 24.43 61.36
CA CYS A 30 -31.72 24.89 59.97
C CYS A 30 -30.39 25.38 59.36
N PRO A 31 -30.04 24.95 58.13
CA PRO A 31 -28.92 25.53 57.41
C PRO A 31 -29.21 27.00 57.05
N ASP A 32 -28.21 27.89 57.15
CA ASP A 32 -28.35 29.29 56.75
C ASP A 32 -28.47 29.40 55.22
N LEU A 33 -29.72 29.44 54.74
CA LEU A 33 -30.06 29.48 53.33
C LEU A 33 -29.56 30.75 52.64
N LYS A 34 -29.46 31.88 53.35
CA LYS A 34 -29.01 33.15 52.76
C LYS A 34 -27.50 33.12 52.50
N THR A 35 -26.74 32.61 53.47
CA THR A 35 -25.29 32.43 53.32
C THR A 35 -24.96 31.39 52.26
N ARG A 36 -25.71 30.27 52.21
CA ARG A 36 -25.58 29.26 51.15
C ARG A 36 -25.89 29.80 49.76
N TYR A 37 -26.94 30.62 49.61
CA TYR A 37 -27.27 31.24 48.34
C TYR A 37 -26.16 32.18 47.85
N LEU A 38 -25.59 33.01 48.73
CA LEU A 38 -24.48 33.90 48.42
C LEU A 38 -23.21 33.13 48.01
N LEU A 39 -22.90 32.04 48.71
CA LEU A 39 -21.76 31.17 48.38
C LEU A 39 -21.96 30.46 47.03
N SER A 40 -23.16 29.95 46.76
CA SER A 40 -23.50 29.34 45.47
C SER A 40 -23.33 30.32 44.31
N LYS A 41 -23.81 31.58 44.47
CA LYS A 41 -23.61 32.65 43.48
C LYS A 41 -22.12 32.98 43.26
N LYS A 42 -21.30 32.91 44.31
CA LYS A 42 -19.87 33.18 44.22
C LYS A 42 -19.11 32.03 43.56
N ALA A 43 -19.50 30.78 43.86
CA ALA A 43 -18.98 29.58 43.22
C ALA A 43 -19.30 29.56 41.72
N GLU A 44 -20.53 29.87 41.33
CA GLU A 44 -20.96 29.96 39.94
C GLU A 44 -20.13 30.98 39.15
N LYS A 45 -19.87 32.17 39.73
CA LYS A 45 -19.00 33.18 39.10
C LYS A 45 -17.55 32.72 38.94
N LYS A 46 -16.99 32.03 39.94
CA LYS A 46 -15.62 31.49 39.87
C LYS A 46 -15.53 30.36 38.84
N ALA A 47 -16.52 29.47 38.79
CA ALA A 47 -16.61 28.41 37.78
C ALA A 47 -16.67 28.98 36.36
N LEU A 48 -17.48 30.02 36.13
CA LEU A 48 -17.54 30.74 34.84
C LEU A 48 -16.21 31.38 34.47
N ALA A 49 -15.47 31.95 35.44
CA ALA A 49 -14.15 32.52 35.18
C ALA A 49 -13.12 31.46 34.79
N ILE A 50 -13.13 30.29 35.45
CA ILE A 50 -12.27 29.15 35.11
C ILE A 50 -12.65 28.58 33.74
N ASP A 51 -13.94 28.44 33.43
CA ASP A 51 -14.40 27.96 32.13
C ASP A 51 -13.98 28.93 31.01
N LYS A 52 -14.04 30.23 31.26
CA LYS A 52 -13.56 31.25 30.33
C LYS A 52 -12.04 31.18 30.13
N LEU A 53 -11.26 30.98 31.19
CA LEU A 53 -9.80 30.77 31.09
C LEU A 53 -9.46 29.47 30.35
N ARG A 54 -10.25 28.40 30.52
CA ARG A 54 -10.10 27.14 29.78
C ARG A 54 -10.34 27.34 28.29
N ASN A 55 -11.30 28.18 27.92
CA ASN A 55 -11.65 28.45 26.53
C ASN A 55 -10.79 29.56 25.89
N GLU A 56 -10.12 30.40 26.68
CA GLU A 56 -9.11 31.38 26.23
C GLU A 56 -7.72 30.74 26.02
N GLY A 57 -7.48 29.56 26.61
CA GLY A 57 -6.28 28.76 26.36
C GLY A 57 -6.44 27.88 25.12
N ASP A 58 -6.03 28.39 23.96
CA ASP A 58 -5.85 27.57 22.76
C ASP A 58 -4.65 26.63 22.99
N LEU A 59 -4.89 25.49 23.65
CA LEU A 59 -3.92 24.40 23.79
C LEU A 59 -3.90 23.58 22.51
N ASP A 60 -3.64 24.24 21.40
CA ASP A 60 -3.14 23.59 20.20
C ASP A 60 -1.86 22.84 20.64
N SER A 61 -1.81 21.52 20.46
CA SER A 61 -0.75 20.66 21.01
C SER A 61 0.65 21.23 20.69
N ILE A 62 1.30 21.81 21.69
CA ILE A 62 2.59 22.53 21.50
C ILE A 62 3.74 21.55 21.23
N SER A 63 3.49 20.24 21.27
CA SER A 63 4.47 19.22 20.91
C SER A 63 3.82 18.09 20.10
N PHE A 64 4.22 17.98 18.83
CA PHE A 64 4.00 16.76 18.04
C PHE A 64 4.95 15.66 18.53
N ARG A 65 4.57 14.40 18.30
CA ARG A 65 5.51 13.30 18.48
C ARG A 65 6.76 13.55 17.62
N PRO A 66 7.96 13.14 18.08
CA PRO A 66 9.15 13.15 17.25
C PRO A 66 8.88 12.44 15.93
N ARG A 67 9.40 12.99 14.83
CA ARG A 67 9.29 12.36 13.50
C ARG A 67 9.97 11.01 13.50
N LEU A 68 9.45 10.08 12.70
CA LEU A 68 10.12 8.80 12.50
C LEU A 68 11.46 9.02 11.78
N LEU A 69 12.52 8.40 12.32
CA LEU A 69 13.79 8.27 11.64
C LEU A 69 13.59 7.33 10.45
N GLN A 70 13.55 7.90 9.25
CA GLN A 70 13.43 7.13 8.02
C GLN A 70 14.75 6.40 7.76
N ILE A 71 14.67 5.09 7.56
CA ILE A 71 15.82 4.29 7.14
C ILE A 71 16.11 4.65 5.68
N VAL A 72 17.32 5.11 5.43
CA VAL A 72 17.77 5.51 4.11
C VAL A 72 18.79 4.48 3.63
N ALA A 73 18.43 3.75 2.57
CA ALA A 73 19.32 2.76 1.96
C ALA A 73 20.52 3.43 1.27
N SER A 74 21.63 2.71 1.15
CA SER A 74 22.79 3.15 0.39
C SER A 74 22.43 3.40 -1.08
N SER A 75 23.05 4.40 -1.70
CA SER A 75 22.80 4.71 -3.11
C SER A 75 23.16 3.53 -4.02
N VAL A 76 22.27 3.24 -4.96
CA VAL A 76 22.52 2.30 -6.07
C VAL A 76 23.31 2.97 -7.20
N TYR A 77 23.27 4.31 -7.27
CA TYR A 77 23.99 5.10 -8.28
C TYR A 77 25.44 5.44 -7.90
N ASN A 78 25.88 5.14 -6.67
CA ASN A 78 27.29 5.27 -6.27
C ASN A 78 28.21 4.23 -6.93
N ARG A 79 27.68 3.33 -7.76
CA ARG A 79 28.49 2.47 -8.64
C ARG A 79 28.92 3.31 -9.83
N GLU A 80 30.24 3.39 -10.08
CA GLU A 80 30.87 4.28 -11.09
C GLU A 80 30.36 4.14 -12.54
N ALA A 81 29.47 3.19 -12.82
CA ALA A 81 29.03 2.83 -14.17
C ALA A 81 27.63 3.35 -14.60
N LEU A 82 26.90 4.10 -13.77
CA LEU A 82 25.57 4.63 -14.11
C LEU A 82 25.54 6.16 -14.21
N ASN A 83 26.49 6.75 -14.93
CA ASN A 83 26.69 8.19 -15.04
C ASN A 83 25.47 8.93 -15.62
N SER A 84 24.75 8.35 -16.59
CA SER A 84 23.52 8.93 -17.13
C SER A 84 22.45 9.07 -16.06
N ARG A 85 22.34 8.10 -15.14
CA ARG A 85 21.38 8.11 -14.03
C ARG A 85 21.77 9.13 -12.97
N VAL A 86 23.07 9.27 -12.67
CA VAL A 86 23.59 10.33 -11.78
C VAL A 86 23.28 11.72 -12.35
N LEU A 87 23.51 11.93 -13.65
CA LEU A 87 23.21 13.19 -14.31
C LEU A 87 21.69 13.48 -14.32
N PHE A 88 20.88 12.47 -14.58
CA PHE A 88 19.42 12.58 -14.55
C PHE A 88 18.91 12.93 -13.15
N LEU A 89 19.42 12.25 -12.11
CA LEU A 89 19.12 12.57 -10.72
C LEU A 89 19.47 14.04 -10.41
N LYS A 90 20.64 14.51 -10.85
CA LYS A 90 21.03 15.91 -10.68
C LYS A 90 20.03 16.86 -11.33
N GLN A 91 19.58 16.60 -12.55
CA GLN A 91 18.59 17.43 -13.25
C GLN A 91 17.25 17.51 -12.50
N VAL A 92 16.78 16.38 -11.96
CA VAL A 92 15.54 16.32 -11.16
C VAL A 92 15.73 17.08 -9.84
N MET A 93 16.85 16.88 -9.16
CA MET A 93 17.19 17.59 -7.91
C MET A 93 17.31 19.09 -8.13
N ASP A 94 17.87 19.54 -9.24
CA ASP A 94 17.96 20.97 -9.58
C ASP A 94 16.57 21.57 -9.82
N ALA A 95 15.65 20.85 -10.46
CA ALA A 95 14.25 21.27 -10.55
C ALA A 95 13.57 21.32 -9.16
N LEU A 96 13.87 20.38 -8.28
CA LEU A 96 13.40 20.40 -6.89
C LEU A 96 13.99 21.57 -6.08
N ARG A 97 15.14 22.15 -6.48
CA ARG A 97 15.70 23.35 -5.85
C ARG A 97 15.12 24.66 -6.41
N ASP A 98 14.54 24.64 -7.62
CA ASP A 98 13.97 25.84 -8.26
C ASP A 98 12.71 26.33 -7.51
N PRO A 99 12.70 27.55 -6.95
CA PRO A 99 11.54 28.07 -6.19
C PRO A 99 10.27 28.27 -7.03
N ASN A 100 10.35 28.25 -8.37
CA ASN A 100 9.19 28.41 -9.25
C ASN A 100 8.50 27.09 -9.59
N LEU A 101 9.11 25.95 -9.25
CA LEU A 101 8.61 24.61 -9.54
C LEU A 101 8.14 23.92 -8.26
N ASN A 102 6.85 23.62 -8.17
CA ASN A 102 6.24 22.92 -7.04
C ASN A 102 5.83 21.49 -7.40
N MET A 103 5.49 21.21 -8.66
CA MET A 103 5.10 19.88 -9.11
C MET A 103 5.93 19.43 -10.31
N ILE A 104 6.72 18.39 -10.11
CA ILE A 104 7.66 17.83 -11.08
C ILE A 104 7.27 16.39 -11.38
N GLY A 105 7.32 16.01 -12.65
CA GLY A 105 7.02 14.66 -13.13
C GLY A 105 8.23 13.95 -13.69
N VAL A 106 8.36 12.65 -13.42
CA VAL A 106 9.27 11.76 -14.15
C VAL A 106 8.44 10.66 -14.80
N TYR A 107 8.54 10.52 -16.12
CA TYR A 107 7.85 9.47 -16.86
C TYR A 107 8.81 8.61 -17.67
N GLY A 108 8.35 7.43 -18.06
CA GLY A 108 9.14 6.48 -18.84
C GLY A 108 8.56 5.07 -18.78
N MET A 109 9.08 4.18 -19.61
CA MET A 109 8.60 2.81 -19.72
C MET A 109 8.65 2.04 -18.38
N GLY A 110 7.82 1.01 -18.23
CA GLY A 110 7.95 0.06 -17.13
C GLY A 110 9.36 -0.54 -17.06
N GLY A 111 9.89 -0.77 -15.86
CA GLY A 111 11.22 -1.37 -15.67
C GLY A 111 12.43 -0.46 -15.96
N VAL A 112 12.22 0.80 -16.39
CA VAL A 112 13.30 1.76 -16.70
C VAL A 112 14.02 2.33 -15.46
N GLY A 113 13.47 2.11 -14.25
CA GLY A 113 14.09 2.53 -13.00
C GLY A 113 13.53 3.82 -12.36
N LYS A 114 12.31 4.23 -12.68
CA LYS A 114 11.66 5.43 -12.10
C LYS A 114 11.55 5.36 -10.57
N THR A 115 11.06 4.25 -10.02
CA THR A 115 10.99 4.02 -8.57
C THR A 115 12.38 4.05 -7.92
N THR A 116 13.41 3.53 -8.61
CA THR A 116 14.80 3.62 -8.13
C THR A 116 15.27 5.08 -8.07
N LEU A 117 14.98 5.86 -9.12
CA LEU A 117 15.28 7.30 -9.13
C LEU A 117 14.54 8.05 -8.01
N ALA A 118 13.26 7.74 -7.79
CA ALA A 118 12.46 8.33 -6.70
C ALA A 118 13.08 8.05 -5.31
N LYS A 119 13.58 6.83 -5.09
CA LYS A 119 14.33 6.46 -3.88
C LYS A 119 15.65 7.24 -3.76
N GLU A 120 16.38 7.46 -4.85
CA GLU A 120 17.61 8.27 -4.83
C GLU A 120 17.32 9.76 -4.54
N VAL A 121 16.24 10.31 -5.10
CA VAL A 121 15.76 11.65 -4.76
C VAL A 121 15.41 11.74 -3.28
N HIS A 122 14.64 10.77 -2.76
CA HIS A 122 14.27 10.70 -1.34
C HIS A 122 15.51 10.70 -0.44
N ARG A 123 16.46 9.80 -0.72
CA ARG A 123 17.74 9.69 -0.02
C ARG A 123 18.51 11.01 -0.04
N GLN A 124 18.79 11.54 -1.23
CA GLN A 124 19.61 12.74 -1.38
C GLN A 124 18.95 13.97 -0.73
N ALA A 125 17.63 14.10 -0.81
CA ALA A 125 16.88 15.16 -0.16
C ALA A 125 17.01 15.13 1.38
N ILE A 126 17.05 13.93 1.98
CA ILE A 126 17.26 13.75 3.43
C ILE A 126 18.72 14.03 3.81
N GLU A 127 19.68 13.44 3.11
CA GLU A 127 21.11 13.57 3.43
C GLU A 127 21.61 15.02 3.32
N GLU A 128 21.19 15.72 2.27
CA GLU A 128 21.51 17.13 2.06
C GLU A 128 20.65 18.07 2.90
N LYS A 129 19.65 17.55 3.63
CA LYS A 129 18.69 18.32 4.45
C LYS A 129 18.03 19.45 3.66
N LEU A 130 17.64 19.17 2.41
CA LEU A 130 17.02 20.17 1.53
C LEU A 130 15.61 20.56 1.99
N PHE A 131 14.92 19.61 2.62
CA PHE A 131 13.56 19.75 3.14
C PHE A 131 13.52 19.33 4.61
N ASP A 132 12.61 19.93 5.37
CA ASP A 132 12.39 19.54 6.76
C ASP A 132 11.73 18.15 6.80
N VAL A 133 10.80 17.92 5.89
CA VAL A 133 10.07 16.64 5.74
C VAL A 133 10.25 16.13 4.31
N VAL A 134 10.61 14.86 4.17
CA VAL A 134 10.62 14.14 2.90
C VAL A 134 9.77 12.88 3.07
N VAL A 135 8.75 12.73 2.25
CA VAL A 135 7.82 11.59 2.27
C VAL A 135 7.87 10.89 0.93
N MET A 136 7.90 9.57 0.91
CA MET A 136 7.72 8.77 -0.30
C MET A 136 6.60 7.76 -0.08
N VAL A 137 5.62 7.75 -0.98
CA VAL A 137 4.46 6.85 -0.94
C VAL A 137 4.23 6.27 -2.32
N ALA A 138 4.04 4.95 -2.39
CA ALA A 138 3.61 4.29 -3.62
C ALA A 138 2.08 4.40 -3.75
N VAL A 139 1.57 4.85 -4.89
CA VAL A 139 0.13 5.07 -5.13
C VAL A 139 -0.54 3.85 -5.76
N ASN A 140 0.16 3.17 -6.67
CA ASN A 140 -0.32 2.02 -7.45
C ASN A 140 -1.54 2.35 -8.35
N GLN A 141 -2.02 1.34 -9.07
CA GLN A 141 -3.13 1.46 -10.04
C GLN A 141 -4.48 1.85 -9.42
N THR A 142 -4.76 1.34 -8.21
CA THR A 142 -5.95 1.65 -7.41
C THR A 142 -5.53 2.40 -6.15
N PRO A 143 -5.61 3.74 -6.16
CA PRO A 143 -5.17 4.54 -5.01
C PRO A 143 -6.02 4.27 -3.76
N GLU A 144 -5.41 3.68 -2.75
CA GLU A 144 -6.01 3.51 -1.42
C GLU A 144 -5.74 4.73 -0.55
N LEU A 145 -6.66 5.72 -0.57
CA LEU A 145 -6.47 7.00 0.12
C LEU A 145 -6.16 6.84 1.61
N ARG A 146 -6.81 5.89 2.29
CA ARG A 146 -6.57 5.62 3.72
C ARG A 146 -5.12 5.20 3.97
N ARG A 147 -4.57 4.29 3.15
CA ARG A 147 -3.17 3.84 3.24
C ARG A 147 -2.21 4.99 2.97
N ILE A 148 -2.44 5.74 1.89
CA ILE A 148 -1.61 6.91 1.52
C ILE A 148 -1.58 7.91 2.69
N GLN A 149 -2.75 8.25 3.26
CA GLN A 149 -2.83 9.15 4.41
C GLN A 149 -2.07 8.62 5.63
N SER A 150 -2.16 7.32 5.92
CA SER A 150 -1.42 6.70 7.03
C SER A 150 0.09 6.79 6.81
N GLU A 151 0.58 6.42 5.62
CA GLU A 151 2.03 6.44 5.33
C GLU A 151 2.63 7.85 5.44
N ILE A 152 1.91 8.89 4.98
CA ILE A 152 2.35 10.29 5.15
C ILE A 152 2.31 10.69 6.63
N ALA A 153 1.24 10.33 7.35
CA ALA A 153 1.07 10.67 8.75
C ALA A 153 2.15 10.04 9.66
N ASP A 154 2.54 8.80 9.38
CA ASP A 154 3.60 8.09 10.11
C ASP A 154 4.92 8.87 10.06
N VAL A 155 5.32 9.33 8.87
CA VAL A 155 6.54 10.15 8.70
C VAL A 155 6.43 11.48 9.46
N LEU A 156 5.23 12.08 9.49
CA LEU A 156 4.96 13.34 10.18
C LEU A 156 4.83 13.19 11.71
N GLY A 157 4.77 11.96 12.23
CA GLY A 157 4.45 11.67 13.63
C GLY A 157 3.01 12.04 14.01
N LEU A 158 2.08 12.01 13.05
CA LEU A 158 0.67 12.36 13.23
C LEU A 158 -0.16 11.11 13.50
N THR A 159 -0.93 11.12 14.58
CA THR A 159 -1.97 10.13 14.85
C THR A 159 -3.33 10.71 14.47
N PHE A 160 -4.14 9.95 13.74
CA PHE A 160 -5.50 10.35 13.44
C PHE A 160 -6.43 10.03 14.62
N ASP A 161 -7.24 11.02 15.01
CA ASP A 161 -8.33 10.90 15.98
C ASP A 161 -9.70 10.68 15.29
N VAL A 162 -9.68 10.60 13.96
CA VAL A 162 -10.84 10.42 13.08
C VAL A 162 -10.55 9.33 12.06
N GLU A 163 -11.51 8.44 11.84
CA GLU A 163 -11.35 7.29 10.94
C GLU A 163 -11.75 7.62 9.48
N GLU A 164 -12.62 8.61 9.29
CA GLU A 164 -13.14 8.97 7.97
C GLU A 164 -12.10 9.68 7.09
N ILE A 165 -12.06 9.32 5.80
CA ILE A 165 -11.09 9.84 4.82
C ILE A 165 -11.05 11.37 4.77
N PRO A 166 -12.18 12.11 4.72
CA PRO A 166 -12.16 13.57 4.70
C PRO A 166 -11.61 14.19 5.98
N GLY A 167 -11.92 13.60 7.14
CA GLY A 167 -11.40 14.06 8.43
C GLY A 167 -9.89 13.91 8.52
N ARG A 168 -9.38 12.75 8.07
CA ARG A 168 -7.95 12.45 7.97
C ARG A 168 -7.25 13.42 7.01
N ALA A 169 -7.85 13.71 5.86
CA ALA A 169 -7.32 14.66 4.89
C ALA A 169 -7.14 16.05 5.51
N ASN A 170 -8.14 16.55 6.25
CA ASN A 170 -8.07 17.85 6.94
C ASN A 170 -6.96 17.89 7.99
N ARG A 171 -6.84 16.83 8.81
CA ARG A 171 -5.76 16.71 9.81
C ARG A 171 -4.38 16.70 9.16
N LEU A 172 -4.23 15.96 8.07
CA LEU A 172 -2.98 15.87 7.32
C LEU A 172 -2.60 17.22 6.70
N TYR A 173 -3.58 17.90 6.11
CA TYR A 173 -3.41 19.22 5.51
C TYR A 173 -2.91 20.25 6.51
N GLU A 174 -3.54 20.36 7.68
CA GLU A 174 -3.12 21.29 8.73
C GLU A 174 -1.71 20.97 9.26
N ARG A 175 -1.40 19.68 9.41
CA ARG A 175 -0.06 19.23 9.85
C ARG A 175 1.02 19.59 8.84
N LEU A 176 0.77 19.38 7.55
CA LEU A 176 1.71 19.70 6.46
C LEU A 176 1.91 21.21 6.30
N LYS A 177 0.85 22.01 6.49
CA LYS A 177 0.93 23.48 6.40
C LYS A 177 1.80 24.11 7.49
N LYS A 178 1.95 23.45 8.65
CA LYS A 178 2.85 23.88 9.74
C LYS A 178 4.34 23.65 9.41
N GLU A 179 4.66 22.86 8.39
CA GLU A 179 6.03 22.60 7.95
C GLU A 179 6.54 23.68 6.98
N LYS A 180 7.83 24.05 7.09
CA LYS A 180 8.40 25.11 6.25
C LYS A 180 8.77 24.61 4.86
N LYS A 181 9.42 23.44 4.78
CA LYS A 181 9.80 22.79 3.51
C LYS A 181 9.44 21.31 3.55
N VAL A 182 8.56 20.90 2.65
CA VAL A 182 8.12 19.51 2.50
C VAL A 182 8.36 19.04 1.08
N LEU A 183 8.88 17.82 0.94
CA LEU A 183 8.88 17.08 -0.32
C LEU A 183 7.99 15.85 -0.17
N ILE A 184 7.00 15.71 -1.03
CA ILE A 184 6.16 14.51 -1.14
C ILE A 184 6.44 13.85 -2.49
N ILE A 185 6.91 12.61 -2.45
CA ILE A 185 7.19 11.79 -3.62
C ILE A 185 6.05 10.78 -3.75
N LEU A 186 5.24 10.92 -4.79
CA LEU A 186 4.16 10.00 -5.11
C LEU A 186 4.62 9.11 -6.26
N ASP A 187 5.01 7.90 -5.90
CA ASP A 187 5.56 6.92 -6.83
C ASP A 187 4.44 6.11 -7.48
N ASP A 188 4.58 5.87 -8.78
CA ASP A 188 3.73 5.03 -9.59
C ASP A 188 2.27 5.52 -9.70
N ILE A 189 2.08 6.71 -10.28
CA ILE A 189 0.77 7.29 -10.59
C ILE A 189 0.24 6.72 -11.92
N TRP A 190 -0.91 6.06 -11.88
CA TRP A 190 -1.57 5.47 -13.05
C TRP A 190 -2.72 6.32 -13.62
N LYS A 191 -3.36 7.12 -12.77
CA LYS A 191 -4.50 7.98 -13.08
C LYS A 191 -4.54 9.16 -12.11
N GLN A 192 -5.38 10.15 -12.39
CA GLN A 192 -5.54 11.32 -11.53
C GLN A 192 -5.73 10.94 -10.05
N LEU A 193 -4.90 11.53 -9.19
CA LEU A 193 -5.02 11.44 -7.75
C LEU A 193 -5.48 12.79 -7.20
N ASP A 194 -6.61 12.81 -6.50
CA ASP A 194 -7.09 14.02 -5.84
C ASP A 194 -6.23 14.32 -4.60
N LEU A 195 -5.25 15.20 -4.78
CA LEU A 195 -4.36 15.66 -3.71
C LEU A 195 -5.12 16.29 -2.54
N LYS A 196 -6.27 16.94 -2.79
CA LYS A 196 -7.11 17.51 -1.75
C LYS A 196 -7.78 16.43 -0.92
N ALA A 197 -8.27 15.37 -1.56
CA ALA A 197 -8.83 14.21 -0.86
C ALA A 197 -7.78 13.44 -0.05
N VAL A 198 -6.51 13.45 -0.49
CA VAL A 198 -5.40 12.94 0.33
C VAL A 198 -5.13 13.86 1.53
N GLY A 199 -5.24 15.17 1.34
CA GLY A 199 -4.87 16.18 2.35
C GLY A 199 -3.50 16.83 2.07
N ILE A 200 -3.01 16.74 0.84
CA ILE A 200 -1.74 17.35 0.42
C ILE A 200 -2.00 18.79 -0.05
N PRO A 201 -1.35 19.81 0.54
CA PRO A 201 -1.44 21.17 0.04
C PRO A 201 -0.69 21.31 -1.29
N PHE A 202 -1.28 22.00 -2.26
CA PHE A 202 -0.66 22.30 -3.55
C PHE A 202 -1.02 23.71 -4.05
N GLY A 203 -0.20 24.24 -4.97
CA GLY A 203 -0.37 25.59 -5.53
C GLY A 203 0.15 26.71 -4.61
N ASP A 204 -0.36 27.94 -4.80
CA ASP A 204 0.11 29.14 -4.08
C ASP A 204 -0.09 29.10 -2.56
N VAL A 205 -0.93 28.16 -2.10
CA VAL A 205 -1.27 28.00 -0.68
C VAL A 205 -0.10 27.45 0.14
N CYS A 206 0.91 26.82 -0.49
CA CYS A 206 2.08 26.30 0.21
C CYS A 206 3.36 26.41 -0.64
N ARG A 207 4.02 27.58 -0.61
CA ARG A 207 5.34 27.81 -1.26
C ARG A 207 6.47 26.88 -0.77
N GLY A 208 6.25 26.17 0.34
CA GLY A 208 7.20 25.22 0.91
C GLY A 208 6.98 23.76 0.50
N CYS A 209 5.86 23.43 -0.14
CA CYS A 209 5.52 22.04 -0.48
C CYS A 209 5.86 21.73 -1.94
N LYS A 210 6.74 20.75 -2.13
CA LYS A 210 7.11 20.20 -3.44
C LYS A 210 6.62 18.79 -3.60
N ILE A 211 6.20 18.47 -4.83
CA ILE A 211 5.66 17.18 -5.20
C ILE A 211 6.46 16.63 -6.37
N LEU A 212 7.02 15.44 -6.18
CA LEU A 212 7.61 14.65 -7.27
C LEU A 212 6.67 13.50 -7.59
N LEU A 213 6.29 13.37 -8.86
CA LEU A 213 5.44 12.29 -9.35
C LEU A 213 6.25 11.37 -10.26
N THR A 214 6.06 10.07 -10.16
CA THR A 214 6.51 9.14 -11.20
C THR A 214 5.31 8.50 -11.90
N SER A 215 5.40 8.27 -13.21
CA SER A 215 4.35 7.59 -13.97
C SER A 215 4.90 6.86 -15.19
N ARG A 216 4.16 5.88 -15.70
CA ARG A 216 4.42 5.32 -17.04
C ARG A 216 3.95 6.26 -18.16
N SER A 217 2.98 7.14 -17.88
CA SER A 217 2.31 7.98 -18.88
C SER A 217 2.67 9.46 -18.70
N GLN A 218 3.13 10.09 -19.77
CA GLN A 218 3.31 11.55 -19.79
C GLN A 218 1.98 12.29 -19.71
N ASP A 219 0.91 11.77 -20.33
CA ASP A 219 -0.40 12.42 -20.33
C ASP A 219 -1.01 12.48 -18.92
N VAL A 220 -0.80 11.44 -18.11
CA VAL A 220 -1.23 11.43 -16.70
C VAL A 220 -0.52 12.53 -15.90
N LEU A 221 0.79 12.74 -16.13
CA LEU A 221 1.54 13.80 -15.46
C LEU A 221 1.13 15.19 -15.97
N SER A 222 1.14 15.40 -17.28
CA SER A 222 0.95 16.71 -17.92
C SER A 222 -0.50 17.20 -17.90
N ARG A 223 -1.48 16.33 -18.16
CA ARG A 223 -2.89 16.72 -18.31
C ARG A 223 -3.70 16.52 -17.05
N GLU A 224 -3.56 15.35 -16.42
CA GLU A 224 -4.39 14.98 -15.27
C GLU A 224 -3.85 15.58 -13.98
N MET A 225 -2.54 15.39 -13.71
CA MET A 225 -1.87 15.93 -12.52
C MET A 225 -1.35 17.37 -12.73
N ARG A 226 -1.18 17.80 -13.97
CA ARG A 226 -0.76 19.16 -14.36
C ARG A 226 0.62 19.54 -13.82
N THR A 227 1.60 18.65 -14.02
CA THR A 227 3.02 18.90 -13.69
C THR A 227 3.54 20.15 -14.42
N GLN A 228 4.39 20.92 -13.75
CA GLN A 228 4.99 22.13 -14.32
C GLN A 228 6.25 21.81 -15.14
N LYS A 229 6.94 20.72 -14.80
CA LYS A 229 8.13 20.24 -15.48
C LYS A 229 8.16 18.73 -15.49
N GLU A 230 8.47 18.15 -16.64
CA GLU A 230 8.53 16.71 -16.85
C GLU A 230 9.91 16.28 -17.33
N PHE A 231 10.35 15.12 -16.87
CA PHE A 231 11.58 14.48 -17.31
C PHE A 231 11.27 13.07 -17.83
N ARG A 232 11.71 12.78 -19.05
CA ARG A 232 11.61 11.44 -19.62
C ARG A 232 12.84 10.62 -19.22
N LEU A 233 12.63 9.58 -18.42
CA LEU A 233 13.68 8.63 -18.07
C LEU A 233 13.76 7.56 -19.17
N ASP A 234 14.79 7.66 -20.00
CA ASP A 234 15.04 6.71 -21.09
C ASP A 234 15.78 5.44 -20.64
N VAL A 235 15.86 4.45 -21.52
CA VAL A 235 16.64 3.22 -21.32
C VAL A 235 18.14 3.54 -21.20
N LEU A 236 18.90 2.61 -20.59
CA LEU A 236 20.35 2.71 -20.54
C LEU A 236 20.94 2.58 -21.95
N GLN A 237 22.01 3.33 -22.21
CA GLN A 237 22.81 3.14 -23.41
C GLN A 237 23.66 1.86 -23.29
N ASP A 238 24.13 1.34 -24.41
CA ASP A 238 24.79 0.02 -24.49
C ASP A 238 25.93 -0.14 -23.48
N GLU A 239 26.75 0.89 -23.24
CA GLU A 239 27.86 0.84 -22.29
C GLU A 239 27.41 0.69 -20.83
N GLU A 240 26.42 1.48 -20.41
CA GLU A 240 25.89 1.42 -19.05
C GLU A 240 24.99 0.20 -18.84
N ALA A 241 24.28 -0.22 -19.88
CA ALA A 241 23.49 -1.44 -19.90
C ALA A 241 24.38 -2.67 -19.69
N TRP A 242 25.50 -2.75 -20.43
CA TRP A 242 26.51 -3.78 -20.25
C TRP A 242 27.09 -3.75 -18.83
N SER A 243 27.46 -2.57 -18.36
CA SER A 243 28.06 -2.43 -17.02
C SER A 243 27.10 -2.89 -15.91
N LEU A 244 25.80 -2.56 -16.01
CA LEU A 244 24.79 -3.04 -15.06
C LEU A 244 24.64 -4.56 -15.11
N PHE A 245 24.62 -5.13 -16.32
CA PHE A 245 24.52 -6.57 -16.54
C PHE A 245 25.71 -7.32 -15.94
N GLU A 246 26.93 -6.86 -16.25
CA GLU A 246 28.19 -7.41 -15.75
C GLU A 246 28.28 -7.31 -14.22
N MET A 247 27.95 -6.16 -13.64
CA MET A 247 27.92 -5.99 -12.17
C MET A 247 26.96 -6.93 -11.46
N THR A 248 25.89 -7.35 -12.13
CA THR A 248 24.90 -8.29 -11.57
C THR A 248 25.44 -9.73 -11.60
N LEU A 249 26.32 -10.02 -12.55
CA LEU A 249 27.03 -11.29 -12.66
C LEU A 249 28.24 -11.35 -11.74
N ALA A 250 28.93 -10.23 -11.51
CA ALA A 250 30.21 -10.13 -10.79
C ALA A 250 30.16 -10.46 -9.28
N ASP A 251 28.98 -10.66 -8.69
CA ASP A 251 28.87 -11.37 -7.40
C ASP A 251 29.25 -12.87 -7.53
N ALA A 252 29.43 -13.38 -8.76
CA ALA A 252 30.03 -14.67 -9.06
C ALA A 252 31.56 -14.53 -9.17
N LYS A 253 32.28 -15.31 -8.35
CA LYS A 253 33.75 -15.38 -8.34
C LYS A 253 34.34 -15.68 -9.73
N ASP A 254 35.34 -14.89 -10.15
CA ASP A 254 36.46 -15.20 -11.06
C ASP A 254 36.18 -16.03 -12.33
N SER A 255 34.96 -15.99 -12.86
CA SER A 255 34.58 -16.75 -14.07
C SER A 255 34.57 -15.80 -15.26
N GLU A 256 35.42 -16.05 -16.27
CA GLU A 256 35.34 -15.32 -17.55
C GLU A 256 33.93 -15.47 -18.14
N LEU A 257 33.28 -14.34 -18.44
CA LEU A 257 31.95 -14.36 -19.04
C LEU A 257 32.00 -15.00 -20.45
N PRO A 258 31.01 -15.81 -20.84
CA PRO A 258 30.97 -16.37 -22.18
C PRO A 258 31.00 -15.27 -23.26
N PRO A 259 31.62 -15.50 -24.44
CA PRO A 259 31.69 -14.51 -25.51
C PRO A 259 30.34 -13.95 -25.97
N ILE A 260 29.26 -14.72 -25.78
CA ILE A 260 27.89 -14.36 -26.16
C ILE A 260 27.17 -13.48 -25.12
N ALA A 261 27.77 -13.22 -23.95
CA ALA A 261 27.15 -12.46 -22.88
C ALA A 261 26.77 -11.03 -23.31
N ALA A 262 27.64 -10.37 -24.08
CA ALA A 262 27.37 -9.02 -24.60
C ALA A 262 26.17 -9.00 -25.56
N GLU A 263 26.00 -10.05 -26.38
CA GLU A 263 24.86 -10.16 -27.28
C GLU A 263 23.55 -10.38 -26.51
N VAL A 264 23.58 -11.22 -25.47
CA VAL A 264 22.43 -11.42 -24.56
C VAL A 264 22.05 -10.12 -23.84
N ALA A 265 23.02 -9.37 -23.32
CA ALA A 265 22.77 -8.08 -22.68
C ALA A 265 22.12 -7.09 -23.67
N LYS A 266 22.59 -7.05 -24.92
CA LYS A 266 22.02 -6.22 -25.98
C LYS A 266 20.56 -6.57 -26.28
N LYS A 267 20.18 -7.85 -26.18
CA LYS A 267 18.77 -8.26 -26.32
C LYS A 267 17.86 -7.65 -25.24
N CYS A 268 18.39 -7.25 -24.09
CA CYS A 268 17.62 -6.58 -23.03
C CYS A 268 17.27 -5.10 -23.34
N ALA A 269 17.72 -4.56 -24.48
CA ALA A 269 17.36 -3.23 -24.98
C ALA A 269 17.58 -2.08 -23.97
N GLY A 270 18.62 -2.19 -23.14
CA GLY A 270 18.97 -1.18 -22.15
C GLY A 270 17.99 -1.03 -20.98
N LEU A 271 17.00 -1.92 -20.82
CA LEU A 271 16.05 -1.87 -19.71
C LEU A 271 16.67 -2.48 -18.45
N PRO A 272 16.85 -1.70 -17.36
CA PRO A 272 17.42 -2.20 -16.10
C PRO A 272 16.73 -3.44 -15.56
N LEU A 273 15.39 -3.49 -15.57
CA LEU A 273 14.65 -4.67 -15.10
C LEU A 273 15.06 -5.94 -15.87
N LEU A 274 15.13 -5.88 -17.21
CA LEU A 274 15.48 -7.04 -18.03
C LEU A 274 16.94 -7.44 -17.86
N LEU A 275 17.85 -6.46 -17.84
CA LEU A 275 19.28 -6.70 -17.61
C LEU A 275 19.50 -7.43 -16.30
N LEU A 276 18.86 -6.97 -15.22
CA LEU A 276 18.95 -7.59 -13.89
C LEU A 276 18.34 -9.00 -13.89
N THR A 277 17.15 -9.17 -14.47
CA THR A 277 16.46 -10.48 -14.49
C THR A 277 17.27 -11.52 -15.27
N VAL A 278 17.69 -11.20 -16.50
CA VAL A 278 18.44 -12.12 -17.37
C VAL A 278 19.83 -12.41 -16.80
N ALA A 279 20.53 -11.39 -16.29
CA ALA A 279 21.81 -11.61 -15.62
C ALA A 279 21.67 -12.52 -14.40
N THR A 280 20.64 -12.32 -13.58
CA THR A 280 20.39 -13.14 -12.38
C THR A 280 20.09 -14.59 -12.74
N ASP A 281 19.29 -14.83 -13.78
CA ASP A 281 18.96 -16.18 -14.26
C ASP A 281 20.16 -16.93 -14.86
N LEU A 282 21.00 -16.21 -15.63
CA LEU A 282 22.21 -16.77 -16.25
C LEU A 282 23.42 -16.85 -15.30
N ARG A 283 23.32 -16.25 -14.12
CA ARG A 283 24.40 -16.25 -13.12
C ARG A 283 24.75 -17.69 -12.74
N ASN A 284 26.05 -18.00 -12.80
CA ASN A 284 26.60 -19.34 -12.54
C ASN A 284 26.06 -20.46 -13.46
N ARG A 285 25.49 -20.12 -14.63
CA ARG A 285 25.07 -21.11 -15.63
C ARG A 285 26.19 -21.35 -16.65
N GLU A 286 26.23 -22.59 -17.14
CA GLU A 286 27.15 -23.05 -18.19
C GLU A 286 26.88 -22.39 -19.56
N SER A 287 27.89 -22.36 -20.43
CA SER A 287 27.83 -21.71 -21.75
C SER A 287 26.67 -22.15 -22.66
N TYR A 288 26.16 -23.39 -22.51
CA TYR A 288 25.00 -23.84 -23.29
C TYR A 288 23.72 -23.08 -22.91
N ALA A 289 23.53 -22.75 -21.64
CA ALA A 289 22.35 -22.04 -21.15
C ALA A 289 22.30 -20.61 -21.71
N TRP A 290 23.46 -19.96 -21.85
CA TRP A 290 23.59 -18.67 -22.50
C TRP A 290 23.18 -18.72 -23.98
N ASN A 291 23.58 -19.78 -24.70
CA ASN A 291 23.20 -19.96 -26.10
C ASN A 291 21.69 -20.19 -26.25
N ASP A 292 21.11 -21.01 -25.38
CA ASP A 292 19.68 -21.29 -25.42
C ASP A 292 18.87 -20.05 -25.03
N LYS A 293 19.31 -19.27 -24.03
CA LYS A 293 18.69 -17.99 -23.71
C LYS A 293 18.79 -17.01 -24.89
N LEU A 294 19.94 -16.88 -25.54
CA LEU A 294 20.09 -16.01 -26.70
C LEU A 294 19.13 -16.40 -27.83
N LYS A 295 18.96 -17.70 -28.11
CA LYS A 295 18.00 -18.19 -29.10
C LYS A 295 16.57 -17.81 -28.73
N GLN A 296 16.17 -18.04 -27.48
CA GLN A 296 14.83 -17.65 -27.00
C GLN A 296 14.60 -16.15 -27.18
N LEU A 297 15.55 -15.31 -26.77
CA LEU A 297 15.44 -13.85 -26.90
C LEU A 297 15.42 -13.37 -28.36
N SER A 298 16.06 -14.10 -29.27
CA SER A 298 16.14 -13.75 -30.70
C SER A 298 14.84 -14.04 -31.46
N VAL A 299 13.94 -14.86 -30.92
CA VAL A 299 12.60 -15.08 -31.52
C VAL A 299 11.80 -13.77 -31.60
N PHE A 300 12.10 -12.82 -30.71
CA PHE A 300 11.33 -11.59 -30.52
C PHE A 300 11.99 -10.33 -31.10
N ASP A 301 12.95 -10.49 -32.02
CA ASP A 301 13.72 -9.35 -32.57
C ASP A 301 12.89 -8.33 -33.36
N ASN A 302 11.73 -8.75 -33.88
CA ASN A 302 10.83 -7.92 -34.68
C ASN A 302 9.63 -7.36 -33.89
N GLU A 303 9.59 -7.55 -32.58
CA GLU A 303 8.50 -7.09 -31.74
C GLU A 303 8.72 -5.67 -31.23
N GLU A 304 7.62 -4.94 -30.98
CA GLU A 304 7.68 -3.67 -30.26
C GLU A 304 8.33 -3.86 -28.88
N ILE A 305 8.99 -2.81 -28.37
CA ILE A 305 9.74 -2.87 -27.11
C ILE A 305 8.89 -3.46 -25.97
N TYR A 306 7.59 -3.12 -25.89
CA TYR A 306 6.68 -3.67 -24.88
C TYR A 306 6.51 -5.19 -24.97
N ALA A 307 6.26 -5.72 -26.17
CA ALA A 307 6.14 -7.16 -26.39
C ALA A 307 7.47 -7.88 -26.11
N LYS A 308 8.59 -7.23 -26.45
CA LYS A 308 9.94 -7.69 -26.08
C LYS A 308 10.17 -7.75 -24.57
N VAL A 309 9.65 -6.79 -23.80
CA VAL A 309 9.73 -6.86 -22.32
C VAL A 309 8.94 -8.04 -21.78
N HIS A 310 7.72 -8.24 -22.30
CA HIS A 310 6.88 -9.36 -21.89
C HIS A 310 7.56 -10.70 -22.20
N SER A 311 8.14 -10.87 -23.39
CA SER A 311 8.76 -12.13 -23.80
C SER A 311 10.03 -12.47 -23.02
N VAL A 312 10.88 -11.49 -22.70
CA VAL A 312 12.06 -11.72 -21.84
C VAL A 312 11.66 -12.16 -20.43
N LEU A 313 10.61 -11.54 -19.88
CA LEU A 313 10.09 -11.90 -18.56
C LEU A 313 9.39 -13.27 -18.57
N GLU A 314 8.65 -13.60 -19.62
CA GLU A 314 8.02 -14.92 -19.83
C GLU A 314 9.07 -16.02 -19.90
N SER A 315 10.14 -15.84 -20.68
CA SER A 315 11.30 -16.77 -20.72
C SER A 315 11.89 -16.97 -19.33
N SER A 316 12.11 -15.88 -18.58
CA SER A 316 12.68 -15.96 -17.22
C SER A 316 11.74 -16.65 -16.23
N TYR A 317 10.43 -16.45 -16.37
CA TYR A 317 9.41 -17.11 -15.56
C TYR A 317 9.39 -18.63 -15.78
N ASN A 318 9.49 -19.07 -17.05
CA ASN A 318 9.49 -20.49 -17.40
C ASN A 318 10.73 -21.25 -16.89
N ASP A 319 11.82 -20.53 -16.59
CA ASP A 319 13.07 -21.09 -16.07
C ASP A 319 13.14 -21.10 -14.52
N LEU A 320 12.10 -20.58 -13.83
CA LEU A 320 12.04 -20.60 -12.36
C LEU A 320 11.80 -22.03 -11.82
N PRO A 321 12.56 -22.47 -10.81
CA PRO A 321 12.25 -23.70 -10.08
C PRO A 321 11.02 -23.50 -9.17
N ASP A 322 10.34 -24.60 -8.83
CA ASP A 322 9.24 -24.58 -7.85
C ASP A 322 9.73 -24.02 -6.50
N GLY A 323 9.06 -22.97 -6.02
CA GLY A 323 9.52 -22.17 -4.87
C GLY A 323 9.11 -22.71 -3.50
N ASP A 324 9.97 -22.49 -2.50
CA ASP A 324 9.73 -22.82 -1.09
C ASP A 324 9.46 -21.57 -0.21
N LYS A 325 8.36 -21.66 0.54
CA LYS A 325 7.93 -20.97 1.79
C LYS A 325 7.72 -19.44 1.90
N TYR A 326 6.69 -19.18 2.73
CA TYR A 326 6.09 -18.00 3.36
C TYR A 326 6.77 -16.62 3.33
N GLY A 327 6.00 -15.64 2.84
CA GLY A 327 6.18 -14.20 3.02
C GLY A 327 5.17 -13.42 2.17
N PHE A 328 5.08 -12.10 2.37
CA PHE A 328 4.48 -11.21 1.37
C PHE A 328 5.53 -10.88 0.32
N VAL A 329 5.28 -11.25 -0.93
CA VAL A 329 6.16 -10.94 -2.06
C VAL A 329 5.51 -9.85 -2.90
N LYS A 330 6.22 -8.75 -3.13
CA LYS A 330 5.82 -7.74 -4.13
C LYS A 330 6.53 -8.06 -5.43
N ILE A 331 5.77 -8.25 -6.50
CA ILE A 331 6.31 -8.40 -7.86
C ILE A 331 6.29 -7.05 -8.57
N HIS A 332 7.24 -6.84 -9.49
CA HIS A 332 7.28 -5.64 -10.31
C HIS A 332 6.03 -5.56 -11.19
N ASP A 333 5.46 -4.38 -11.37
CA ASP A 333 4.23 -4.16 -12.15
C ASP A 333 4.31 -4.75 -13.58
N VAL A 334 5.44 -4.61 -14.29
CA VAL A 334 5.68 -5.23 -15.60
C VAL A 334 5.64 -6.77 -15.52
N VAL A 335 6.22 -7.36 -14.47
CA VAL A 335 6.21 -8.83 -14.27
C VAL A 335 4.78 -9.31 -14.02
N ARG A 336 4.01 -8.56 -13.22
CA ARG A 336 2.58 -8.81 -13.03
C ARG A 336 1.82 -8.76 -14.35
N ASP A 337 2.04 -7.71 -15.14
CA ASP A 337 1.37 -7.52 -16.43
C ASP A 337 1.73 -8.67 -17.41
N THR A 338 2.98 -9.15 -17.42
CA THR A 338 3.39 -10.35 -18.16
C THR A 338 2.68 -11.60 -17.67
N ALA A 339 2.64 -11.84 -16.36
CA ALA A 339 1.97 -13.01 -15.79
C ALA A 339 0.47 -13.02 -16.12
N LEU A 340 -0.19 -11.85 -16.08
CA LEU A 340 -1.59 -11.70 -16.50
C LEU A 340 -1.78 -12.01 -17.99
N SER A 341 -0.86 -11.55 -18.84
CA SER A 341 -0.88 -11.84 -20.28
C SER A 341 -0.75 -13.34 -20.58
N ILE A 342 0.20 -14.02 -19.92
CA ILE A 342 0.39 -15.48 -20.04
C ILE A 342 -0.88 -16.20 -19.58
N ALA A 343 -1.38 -15.87 -18.38
CA ALA A 343 -2.58 -16.48 -17.83
C ALA A 343 -3.82 -16.29 -18.74
N SER A 344 -3.95 -15.12 -19.36
CA SER A 344 -5.04 -14.84 -20.30
C SER A 344 -4.94 -15.63 -21.60
N ARG A 345 -3.73 -15.88 -22.12
CA ARG A 345 -3.51 -16.65 -23.36
C ARG A 345 -3.85 -18.12 -23.18
N GLU A 346 -3.51 -18.67 -22.01
CA GLU A 346 -3.73 -20.08 -21.73
C GLU A 346 -5.15 -20.39 -21.23
N GLN A 347 -5.98 -19.36 -21.00
CA GLN A 347 -7.35 -19.46 -20.44
C GLN A 347 -7.43 -20.26 -19.13
N HIS A 348 -6.32 -20.41 -18.43
CA HIS A 348 -6.25 -21.20 -17.20
C HIS A 348 -6.66 -20.41 -15.95
N ALA A 349 -6.75 -19.08 -16.03
CA ALA A 349 -7.13 -18.26 -14.89
C ALA A 349 -8.10 -17.13 -15.23
N PHE A 350 -9.08 -16.93 -14.35
CA PHE A 350 -9.93 -15.74 -14.30
C PHE A 350 -9.53 -14.90 -13.09
N ILE A 351 -9.26 -13.61 -13.31
CA ILE A 351 -8.84 -12.69 -12.26
C ILE A 351 -9.71 -11.43 -12.30
N GLY A 352 -10.53 -11.25 -11.27
CA GLY A 352 -11.32 -10.05 -11.06
C GLY A 352 -10.45 -8.86 -10.66
N THR A 353 -10.91 -7.65 -10.96
CA THR A 353 -10.23 -6.42 -10.56
C THR A 353 -10.82 -5.93 -9.23
N SER A 354 -9.94 -5.56 -8.31
CA SER A 354 -10.33 -5.05 -6.99
C SER A 354 -11.04 -3.70 -7.12
N GLY A 355 -12.17 -3.54 -6.43
CA GLY A 355 -12.97 -2.31 -6.43
C GLY A 355 -13.70 -2.01 -7.74
N SER A 356 -13.78 -2.97 -8.67
CA SER A 356 -14.63 -2.89 -9.85
C SER A 356 -15.80 -3.86 -9.76
N GLU A 357 -16.94 -3.46 -10.32
CA GLU A 357 -18.11 -4.31 -10.52
C GLU A 357 -17.76 -5.52 -11.39
N LEU A 358 -18.13 -6.71 -10.92
CA LEU A 358 -17.93 -7.95 -11.67
C LEU A 358 -19.03 -8.10 -12.74
N MET A 359 -18.74 -7.64 -13.96
CA MET A 359 -19.69 -7.64 -15.07
C MET A 359 -19.99 -9.02 -15.65
N GLU A 360 -19.01 -9.94 -15.61
CA GLU A 360 -19.14 -11.29 -16.16
C GLU A 360 -18.53 -12.32 -15.21
N TRP A 361 -19.23 -13.45 -15.06
CA TRP A 361 -18.75 -14.59 -14.28
C TRP A 361 -17.79 -15.46 -15.11
N PRO A 362 -16.82 -16.13 -14.48
CA PRO A 362 -15.86 -16.98 -15.17
C PRO A 362 -16.56 -18.09 -15.98
N ASN A 363 -16.01 -18.36 -17.16
CA ASN A 363 -16.52 -19.39 -18.06
C ASN A 363 -16.21 -20.82 -17.54
N LYS A 364 -16.80 -21.83 -18.20
CA LYS A 364 -16.67 -23.25 -17.81
C LYS A 364 -15.24 -23.81 -17.89
N ASP A 365 -14.32 -23.08 -18.51
CA ASP A 365 -12.97 -23.54 -18.82
C ASP A 365 -11.89 -23.04 -17.84
N SER A 366 -12.25 -22.13 -16.93
CA SER A 366 -11.31 -21.54 -15.98
C SER A 366 -10.87 -22.55 -14.91
N ALA A 367 -9.56 -22.79 -14.78
CA ALA A 367 -9.01 -23.69 -13.76
C ALA A 367 -8.72 -22.96 -12.43
N ARG A 368 -8.33 -21.68 -12.50
CA ARG A 368 -8.01 -20.84 -11.34
C ARG A 368 -8.87 -19.60 -11.35
N ILE A 369 -9.49 -19.29 -10.23
CA ILE A 369 -10.39 -18.13 -10.12
C ILE A 369 -9.97 -17.31 -8.92
N SER A 370 -9.71 -16.02 -9.14
CA SER A 370 -9.35 -15.07 -8.10
C SER A 370 -10.20 -13.82 -8.21
N LEU A 371 -10.94 -13.49 -7.15
CA LEU A 371 -11.87 -12.37 -7.07
C LEU A 371 -11.53 -11.54 -5.81
N PRO A 372 -10.43 -10.77 -5.83
CA PRO A 372 -9.98 -10.03 -4.66
C PRO A 372 -10.71 -8.69 -4.51
N TYR A 373 -11.62 -8.59 -3.54
CA TYR A 373 -12.37 -7.38 -3.21
C TYR A 373 -13.10 -6.78 -4.42
N CYS A 374 -13.67 -7.65 -5.26
CA CYS A 374 -14.56 -7.22 -6.34
C CYS A 374 -15.89 -6.75 -5.75
N ASP A 375 -16.52 -5.78 -6.41
CA ASP A 375 -17.88 -5.37 -6.04
C ASP A 375 -18.85 -6.42 -6.60
N ILE A 376 -19.36 -7.28 -5.72
CA ILE A 376 -20.23 -8.41 -6.03
C ILE A 376 -21.50 -8.22 -5.21
N GLU A 377 -22.63 -7.99 -5.89
CA GLU A 377 -23.93 -7.88 -5.24
C GLU A 377 -24.39 -9.25 -4.73
N ASP A 378 -24.45 -10.24 -5.62
CA ASP A 378 -24.92 -11.59 -5.33
C ASP A 378 -24.02 -12.65 -5.98
N LEU A 379 -23.74 -13.72 -5.24
CA LEU A 379 -23.07 -14.90 -5.77
C LEU A 379 -24.08 -15.79 -6.52
N PRO A 380 -23.71 -16.38 -7.68
CA PRO A 380 -24.61 -17.22 -8.47
C PRO A 380 -24.94 -18.52 -7.74
N GLU A 381 -26.22 -18.88 -7.71
CA GLU A 381 -26.64 -20.19 -7.25
C GLU A 381 -26.33 -21.25 -8.33
N GLY A 382 -25.61 -22.32 -7.95
CA GLY A 382 -25.31 -23.41 -8.87
C GLY A 382 -24.32 -23.05 -9.99
N TRP A 383 -23.33 -22.21 -9.69
CA TRP A 383 -22.30 -21.78 -10.63
C TRP A 383 -21.61 -22.96 -11.35
N GLU A 384 -21.64 -22.94 -12.69
CA GLU A 384 -21.02 -23.96 -13.53
C GLU A 384 -19.59 -23.59 -13.95
N CYS A 385 -18.61 -24.12 -13.23
CA CYS A 385 -17.20 -24.06 -13.63
C CYS A 385 -16.51 -25.39 -13.27
N PRO A 386 -16.73 -26.46 -14.05
CA PRO A 386 -16.32 -27.80 -13.67
C PRO A 386 -14.81 -28.02 -13.69
N LYS A 387 -14.03 -27.17 -14.37
CA LYS A 387 -12.56 -27.26 -14.40
C LYS A 387 -11.86 -26.53 -13.27
N ALA A 388 -12.60 -25.74 -12.46
CA ALA A 388 -11.96 -24.95 -11.43
C ALA A 388 -11.42 -25.84 -10.30
N GLU A 389 -10.13 -25.65 -10.04
CA GLU A 389 -9.31 -26.30 -9.01
C GLU A 389 -8.99 -25.32 -7.87
N LEU A 390 -9.01 -24.01 -8.15
CA LEU A 390 -8.70 -22.96 -7.17
C LEU A 390 -9.73 -21.83 -7.25
N LEU A 391 -10.28 -21.46 -6.08
CA LEU A 391 -11.18 -20.32 -5.91
C LEU A 391 -10.70 -19.45 -4.74
N LEU A 392 -10.28 -18.22 -5.05
CA LEU A 392 -9.98 -17.18 -4.07
C LEU A 392 -11.05 -16.10 -4.19
N LEU A 393 -11.77 -15.83 -3.12
CA LEU A 393 -12.81 -14.82 -3.09
C LEU A 393 -12.66 -14.02 -1.80
N PHE A 394 -12.13 -12.80 -1.94
CA PHE A 394 -11.86 -11.91 -0.81
C PHE A 394 -12.88 -10.78 -0.80
N THR A 395 -13.40 -10.43 0.37
CA THR A 395 -14.38 -9.36 0.49
C THR A 395 -14.18 -8.56 1.78
N GLU A 396 -14.62 -7.31 1.77
CA GLU A 396 -14.85 -6.52 2.99
C GLU A 396 -16.36 -6.28 3.22
N VAL A 397 -17.20 -6.80 2.33
CA VAL A 397 -18.65 -6.68 2.40
C VAL A 397 -19.20 -7.72 3.37
N LEU A 398 -19.53 -7.27 4.58
CA LEU A 398 -20.02 -8.11 5.67
C LEU A 398 -21.38 -8.80 5.40
N SER A 399 -22.06 -8.43 4.30
CA SER A 399 -23.39 -8.95 3.93
C SER A 399 -23.38 -9.94 2.76
N LEU A 400 -22.26 -10.18 2.09
CA LEU A 400 -22.21 -11.10 0.95
C LEU A 400 -22.38 -12.54 1.45
N GLY A 401 -23.57 -13.11 1.25
CA GLY A 401 -23.87 -14.50 1.59
C GLY A 401 -23.49 -15.45 0.45
N ILE A 402 -23.02 -16.65 0.79
CA ILE A 402 -22.82 -17.72 -0.19
C ILE A 402 -24.11 -18.55 -0.31
N PRO A 403 -24.71 -18.70 -1.51
CA PRO A 403 -25.87 -19.55 -1.72
C PRO A 403 -25.60 -21.00 -1.31
N ASP A 404 -26.62 -21.69 -0.78
CA ASP A 404 -26.45 -23.05 -0.26
C ASP A 404 -25.97 -24.04 -1.34
N LEU A 405 -26.42 -23.86 -2.60
CA LEU A 405 -26.05 -24.69 -3.75
C LEU A 405 -24.87 -24.14 -4.58
N PHE A 406 -24.11 -23.18 -4.05
CA PHE A 406 -23.00 -22.53 -4.76
C PHE A 406 -22.01 -23.53 -5.37
N PHE A 407 -21.61 -24.57 -4.64
CA PHE A 407 -20.62 -25.55 -5.10
C PHE A 407 -21.17 -26.65 -6.04
N LYS A 408 -22.47 -26.61 -6.37
CA LYS A 408 -23.13 -27.69 -7.15
C LYS A 408 -22.50 -27.91 -8.52
N GLY A 409 -21.99 -26.85 -9.18
CA GLY A 409 -21.39 -26.90 -10.51
C GLY A 409 -19.86 -26.70 -10.55
N ILE A 410 -19.20 -26.63 -9.39
CA ILE A 410 -17.75 -26.36 -9.24
C ILE A 410 -17.12 -27.33 -8.23
N ARG A 411 -17.12 -28.63 -8.58
CA ARG A 411 -16.83 -29.71 -7.63
C ARG A 411 -15.36 -30.12 -7.53
N ASN A 412 -14.53 -29.70 -8.48
CA ASN A 412 -13.12 -30.12 -8.58
C ASN A 412 -12.16 -29.21 -7.80
N LEU A 413 -12.69 -28.32 -6.96
CA LEU A 413 -11.87 -27.42 -6.16
C LEU A 413 -10.96 -28.19 -5.20
N GLU A 414 -9.68 -27.87 -5.27
CA GLU A 414 -8.63 -28.31 -4.37
C GLU A 414 -8.28 -27.25 -3.33
N VAL A 415 -8.46 -25.96 -3.69
CA VAL A 415 -8.17 -24.81 -2.84
C VAL A 415 -9.34 -23.83 -2.85
N VAL A 416 -9.86 -23.51 -1.66
CA VAL A 416 -10.86 -22.46 -1.46
C VAL A 416 -10.36 -21.48 -0.41
N ASP A 417 -10.39 -20.19 -0.73
CA ASP A 417 -10.13 -19.11 0.21
C ASP A 417 -11.29 -18.11 0.21
N PHE A 418 -11.91 -17.96 1.37
CA PHE A 418 -13.02 -17.07 1.64
C PHE A 418 -12.64 -16.04 2.70
N THR A 419 -11.60 -15.27 2.43
CA THR A 419 -11.14 -14.23 3.35
C THR A 419 -12.13 -13.06 3.47
N GLY A 420 -12.45 -12.68 4.71
CA GLY A 420 -13.26 -11.50 5.05
C GLY A 420 -14.77 -11.72 4.97
N MET A 421 -15.22 -12.98 4.84
CA MET A 421 -16.62 -13.35 4.69
C MET A 421 -17.33 -13.55 6.03
N ARG A 422 -18.67 -13.45 6.00
CA ARG A 422 -19.52 -13.80 7.15
C ARG A 422 -20.40 -15.00 6.84
N PHE A 423 -20.33 -16.01 7.70
CA PHE A 423 -21.13 -17.23 7.60
C PHE A 423 -21.94 -17.44 8.88
N VAL A 424 -23.27 -17.36 8.75
CA VAL A 424 -24.18 -17.92 9.76
C VAL A 424 -24.13 -19.45 9.72
N SER A 425 -24.06 -20.01 8.52
CA SER A 425 -23.73 -21.41 8.28
C SER A 425 -22.92 -21.50 6.99
N LEU A 426 -21.91 -22.35 6.96
CA LEU A 426 -21.26 -22.71 5.69
C LEU A 426 -22.26 -23.46 4.79
N PRO A 427 -22.22 -23.24 3.46
CA PRO A 427 -23.19 -23.84 2.54
C PRO A 427 -23.09 -25.38 2.54
N SER A 428 -24.24 -26.06 2.54
CA SER A 428 -24.32 -27.52 2.57
C SER A 428 -23.65 -28.16 1.35
N SER A 429 -23.67 -27.47 0.20
CA SER A 429 -22.98 -27.91 -1.02
C SER A 429 -21.46 -28.00 -0.88
N LEU A 430 -20.85 -27.46 0.18
CA LEU A 430 -19.42 -27.67 0.46
C LEU A 430 -19.09 -29.16 0.57
N ALA A 431 -20.05 -29.99 1.00
CA ALA A 431 -19.93 -31.45 1.03
C ALA A 431 -19.68 -32.08 -0.36
N PHE A 432 -19.95 -31.38 -1.45
CA PHE A 432 -19.68 -31.87 -2.81
C PHE A 432 -18.20 -31.81 -3.18
N LEU A 433 -17.37 -31.09 -2.42
CA LEU A 433 -15.95 -30.89 -2.70
C LEU A 433 -15.11 -32.04 -2.14
N SER A 434 -15.18 -33.20 -2.78
CA SER A 434 -14.48 -34.39 -2.32
C SER A 434 -12.96 -34.30 -2.41
N ASN A 435 -12.42 -33.39 -3.23
CA ASN A 435 -10.99 -33.20 -3.49
C ASN A 435 -10.42 -31.96 -2.80
N LEU A 436 -11.17 -31.30 -1.92
CA LEU A 436 -10.71 -30.08 -1.29
C LEU A 436 -9.56 -30.37 -0.32
N HIS A 437 -8.38 -29.82 -0.62
CA HIS A 437 -7.18 -29.97 0.19
C HIS A 437 -6.94 -28.78 1.10
N THR A 438 -7.36 -27.58 0.71
CA THR A 438 -7.15 -26.33 1.46
C THR A 438 -8.43 -25.53 1.57
N LEU A 439 -8.79 -25.15 2.80
CA LEU A 439 -9.87 -24.23 3.11
C LEU A 439 -9.35 -23.11 4.01
N CYS A 440 -9.31 -21.90 3.45
CA CYS A 440 -8.94 -20.68 4.17
C CYS A 440 -10.19 -19.85 4.46
N LEU A 441 -10.39 -19.54 5.74
CA LEU A 441 -11.49 -18.73 6.26
C LEU A 441 -10.88 -17.64 7.14
N HIS A 442 -10.03 -16.78 6.57
CA HIS A 442 -9.34 -15.72 7.32
C HIS A 442 -10.22 -14.50 7.52
N ARG A 443 -10.09 -13.81 8.65
CA ARG A 443 -10.86 -12.60 8.97
C ARG A 443 -12.38 -12.80 8.83
N CYS A 444 -12.85 -14.02 9.06
CA CYS A 444 -14.26 -14.37 8.91
C CYS A 444 -15.01 -14.25 10.24
N GLN A 445 -16.33 -14.06 10.16
CA GLN A 445 -17.24 -14.35 11.26
C GLN A 445 -17.95 -15.67 10.96
N LEU A 446 -17.77 -16.66 11.85
CA LEU A 446 -18.19 -18.05 11.64
C LEU A 446 -19.06 -18.53 12.81
N ASP A 447 -20.32 -18.84 12.51
CA ASP A 447 -21.26 -19.40 13.49
C ASP A 447 -21.30 -20.93 13.40
N ASP A 448 -22.07 -21.54 12.48
CA ASP A 448 -22.11 -22.99 12.25
C ASP A 448 -21.14 -23.43 11.14
N ILE A 449 -20.14 -24.24 11.52
CA ILE A 449 -19.12 -24.80 10.64
C ILE A 449 -19.05 -26.33 10.68
N ALA A 450 -20.12 -27.01 11.14
CA ALA A 450 -20.18 -28.48 11.28
C ALA A 450 -19.87 -29.22 9.97
N ILE A 451 -20.25 -28.63 8.83
CA ILE A 451 -20.04 -29.20 7.49
C ILE A 451 -18.55 -29.44 7.16
N ILE A 452 -17.61 -28.74 7.79
CA ILE A 452 -16.18 -28.99 7.57
C ILE A 452 -15.81 -30.43 7.92
N GLY A 453 -16.50 -31.04 8.89
CA GLY A 453 -16.26 -32.42 9.32
C GLY A 453 -16.51 -33.47 8.23
N VAL A 454 -17.21 -33.15 7.13
CA VAL A 454 -17.43 -34.10 6.03
C VAL A 454 -16.30 -34.09 4.99
N LEU A 455 -15.36 -33.14 5.07
CA LEU A 455 -14.30 -32.92 4.09
C LEU A 455 -13.08 -33.82 4.34
N LYS A 456 -13.13 -35.04 3.81
CA LYS A 456 -12.13 -36.09 4.10
C LYS A 456 -10.74 -35.88 3.52
N GLN A 457 -10.58 -35.03 2.49
CA GLN A 457 -9.29 -34.77 1.86
C GLN A 457 -8.61 -33.48 2.36
N LEU A 458 -9.23 -32.79 3.31
CA LEU A 458 -8.76 -31.50 3.79
C LEU A 458 -7.45 -31.66 4.56
N ARG A 459 -6.39 -31.02 4.06
CA ARG A 459 -5.03 -31.03 4.65
C ARG A 459 -4.70 -29.73 5.36
N VAL A 460 -5.24 -28.62 4.86
CA VAL A 460 -5.00 -27.28 5.39
C VAL A 460 -6.35 -26.63 5.69
N LEU A 461 -6.57 -26.32 6.96
CA LEU A 461 -7.71 -25.53 7.43
C LEU A 461 -7.16 -24.33 8.20
N SER A 462 -7.55 -23.12 7.80
CA SER A 462 -7.00 -21.90 8.41
C SER A 462 -8.09 -20.89 8.77
N PHE A 463 -8.10 -20.47 10.03
CA PHE A 463 -9.03 -19.49 10.59
C PHE A 463 -8.32 -18.20 11.04
N ALA A 464 -7.23 -17.81 10.37
CA ALA A 464 -6.39 -16.72 10.83
C ALA A 464 -7.19 -15.42 10.99
N ASN A 465 -7.13 -14.81 12.17
CA ASN A 465 -7.85 -13.58 12.54
C ASN A 465 -9.38 -13.68 12.43
N SER A 466 -9.95 -14.88 12.50
CA SER A 466 -11.40 -15.10 12.42
C SER A 466 -12.04 -15.19 13.80
N TYR A 467 -13.31 -14.80 13.88
CA TYR A 467 -14.15 -14.97 15.04
C TYR A 467 -15.03 -16.22 14.84
N ILE A 468 -14.89 -17.20 15.74
CA ILE A 468 -15.60 -18.48 15.68
C ILE A 468 -16.49 -18.58 16.92
N VAL A 469 -17.79 -18.81 16.73
CA VAL A 469 -18.74 -19.01 17.81
C VAL A 469 -18.63 -20.41 18.38
N GLU A 470 -18.63 -21.44 17.52
CA GLU A 470 -18.54 -22.84 17.92
C GLU A 470 -17.67 -23.63 16.94
N LEU A 471 -16.82 -24.52 17.47
CA LEU A 471 -16.00 -25.43 16.66
C LEU A 471 -16.78 -26.73 16.40
N PRO A 472 -16.57 -27.41 15.25
CA PRO A 472 -17.25 -28.66 14.96
C PRO A 472 -16.82 -29.74 15.97
N GLY A 473 -17.77 -30.52 16.48
CA GLY A 473 -17.52 -31.52 17.52
C GLY A 473 -16.57 -32.64 17.09
N GLN A 474 -16.42 -32.89 15.78
CA GLN A 474 -15.46 -33.81 15.19
C GLN A 474 -14.96 -33.25 13.85
N ILE A 475 -13.63 -33.23 13.67
CA ILE A 475 -12.98 -33.16 12.36
C ILE A 475 -12.37 -34.54 12.19
N GLU A 476 -13.06 -35.43 11.46
CA GLU A 476 -12.51 -36.76 11.18
C GLU A 476 -11.32 -36.60 10.22
N HIS A 477 -10.12 -36.91 10.71
CA HIS A 477 -8.89 -36.99 9.91
C HIS A 477 -8.77 -38.34 9.20
#